data_AF-A0A285PM20-F1
#
_entry.id   AF-A0A285PM20-F1
#
_cell.length_a   1.000
_cell.length_b   1.000
_cell.length_c   1.000
_cell.angle_alpha   90.00
_cell.angle_beta   90.00
_cell.angle_gamma   90.00
#
_symmetry.space_group_name_H-M   'P 1'
#
loop_
_entity.id
_entity.type
_entity.pdbx_description
1 polymer ?
#
loop_
_entity_poly.entity_id
_entity_poly.type
_entity_poly.pdbx_seq_one_letter_code
_entity_poly.pdbx_strand_id
1 'polypeptide(L)'
;MTKLPIFLPVKTTHRNTLHCAHEALVRDRLADFLRRQHPVHTAKQVAGRAKIPPRTVERWLAGLSAPRLEHFIALLVAYGPALLKAALDDDGIRRMERDGFDWVERLQRTEVEQQAIDGLEQISQALEQLRASHPAKGRLK
;
A
#
# COMPACT_ATOMS: atom_id res chain seq x y z
N MET A 1 28.30 29.68 -35.63
CA MET A 1 28.92 29.26 -34.35
C MET A 1 27.83 28.75 -33.41
N THR A 2 27.62 27.44 -33.37
CA THR A 2 26.64 26.76 -32.52
C THR A 2 27.21 26.64 -31.09
N LYS A 3 26.62 27.35 -30.12
CA LYS A 3 26.93 27.18 -28.71
C LYS A 3 26.53 25.76 -28.30
N LEU A 4 27.51 24.90 -28.01
CA LEU A 4 27.26 23.62 -27.36
C LEU A 4 26.71 23.88 -25.93
N PRO A 5 25.70 23.11 -25.47
CA PRO A 5 25.20 23.25 -24.12
C PRO A 5 26.31 22.91 -23.12
N ILE A 6 26.56 23.81 -22.18
CA ILE A 6 27.50 23.60 -21.09
C ILE A 6 26.84 22.61 -20.13
N PHE A 7 27.25 21.34 -20.18
CA PHE A 7 26.98 20.39 -19.11
C PHE A 7 27.83 20.80 -17.92
N LEU A 8 27.26 21.61 -17.02
CA LEU A 8 27.88 21.87 -15.73
C LEU A 8 27.95 20.52 -14.99
N PRO A 9 29.14 20.00 -14.64
CA PRO A 9 29.25 18.79 -13.85
C PRO A 9 28.68 19.10 -12.47
N VAL A 10 27.43 18.71 -12.24
CA VAL A 10 26.86 18.70 -10.90
C VAL A 10 27.75 17.75 -10.10
N LYS A 11 28.47 18.27 -9.10
CA LYS A 11 29.23 17.45 -8.16
C LYS A 11 28.24 16.64 -7.31
N THR A 12 27.72 15.55 -7.87
CA THR A 12 26.90 14.61 -7.12
C THR A 12 27.82 13.90 -6.13
N THR A 13 27.61 14.12 -4.84
CA THR A 13 28.33 13.38 -3.80
C THR A 13 27.93 11.91 -3.87
N HIS A 14 28.83 10.99 -3.47
CA HIS A 14 28.50 9.56 -3.39
C HIS A 14 27.22 9.30 -2.58
N ARG A 15 26.97 10.10 -1.53
CA ARG A 15 25.76 10.06 -0.74
C ARG A 15 24.49 10.30 -1.57
N ASN A 16 24.50 11.29 -2.47
CA ASN A 16 23.35 11.59 -3.34
C ASN A 16 23.12 10.46 -4.34
N THR A 17 24.19 9.90 -4.91
CA THR A 17 24.09 8.75 -5.83
C THR A 17 23.51 7.52 -5.15
N LEU A 18 23.95 7.22 -3.92
CA LEU A 18 23.42 6.11 -3.12
C LEU A 18 21.95 6.31 -2.74
N HIS A 19 21.55 7.54 -2.40
CA HIS A 19 20.16 7.86 -2.12
C HIS A 19 19.27 7.63 -3.34
N CYS A 20 19.67 8.11 -4.51
CA CYS A 20 18.91 7.88 -5.74
C CYS A 20 18.80 6.40 -6.11
N ALA A 21 19.88 5.62 -5.89
CA ALA A 21 19.85 4.18 -6.10
C ALA A 21 18.88 3.48 -5.15
N HIS A 22 18.86 3.88 -3.87
CA HIS A 22 17.94 3.35 -2.87
C HIS A 22 16.48 3.67 -3.21
N GLU A 23 16.17 4.92 -3.59
CA GLU A 23 14.82 5.32 -4.01
C GLU A 23 14.33 4.54 -5.23
N ALA A 24 15.21 4.28 -6.20
CA ALA A 24 14.90 3.47 -7.37
C ALA A 24 14.56 2.02 -7.00
N LEU A 25 15.34 1.41 -6.09
CA LEU A 25 15.09 0.05 -5.60
C LEU A 25 13.75 -0.07 -4.87
N VAL A 26 13.44 0.88 -3.98
CA VAL A 26 12.16 0.90 -3.24
C VAL A 26 10.99 1.04 -4.22
N ARG A 27 11.11 1.92 -5.22
CA ARG A 27 10.10 2.11 -6.26
C ARG A 27 9.85 0.82 -7.04
N ASP A 28 10.91 0.14 -7.46
CA ASP A 28 10.79 -1.06 -8.29
C ASP A 28 10.16 -2.22 -7.50
N ARG A 29 10.61 -2.43 -6.26
CA ARG A 29 10.01 -3.41 -5.34
C ARG A 29 8.53 -3.14 -5.07
N LEU A 30 8.17 -1.86 -4.88
CA LEU A 30 6.78 -1.46 -4.71
C LEU A 30 5.96 -1.77 -5.96
N ALA A 31 6.46 -1.44 -7.15
CA ALA A 31 5.76 -1.74 -8.40
C ALA A 31 5.54 -3.26 -8.57
N ASP A 32 6.53 -4.08 -8.23
CA ASP A 32 6.43 -5.53 -8.29
C ASP A 32 5.47 -6.12 -7.26
N PHE A 33 5.40 -5.53 -6.07
CA PHE A 33 4.37 -5.87 -5.09
C PHE A 33 2.97 -5.60 -5.64
N LEU A 34 2.74 -4.39 -6.17
CA LEU A 34 1.43 -4.00 -6.69
C LEU A 34 1.00 -4.87 -7.88
N ARG A 35 1.93 -5.21 -8.79
CA ARG A 35 1.67 -6.12 -9.91
C ARG A 35 1.34 -7.54 -9.45
N ARG A 36 1.97 -8.03 -8.39
CA ARG A 36 1.65 -9.35 -7.81
C ARG A 36 0.26 -9.37 -7.19
N GLN A 37 -0.13 -8.31 -6.48
CA GLN A 37 -1.46 -8.20 -5.88
C GLN A 37 -2.56 -8.03 -6.94
N HIS A 38 -2.27 -7.31 -8.03
CA HIS A 38 -3.23 -7.03 -9.10
C HIS A 38 -2.59 -7.27 -10.47
N PRO A 39 -2.55 -8.52 -10.97
CA PRO A 39 -1.90 -8.86 -12.23
C PRO A 39 -2.53 -8.22 -13.47
N VAL A 40 -3.84 -7.93 -13.41
CA VAL A 40 -4.60 -7.33 -14.51
C VAL A 40 -5.08 -5.94 -14.10
N HIS A 41 -4.90 -4.95 -14.97
CA HIS A 41 -5.29 -3.55 -14.71
C HIS A 41 -4.78 -2.99 -13.36
N THR A 42 -3.52 -3.30 -13.00
CA THR A 42 -2.90 -2.95 -11.72
C THR A 42 -3.20 -1.52 -11.28
N ALA A 43 -2.97 -0.54 -12.15
CA ALA A 43 -3.17 0.87 -11.81
C ALA A 43 -4.62 1.20 -11.42
N LYS A 44 -5.61 0.63 -12.11
CA LYS A 44 -7.04 0.88 -11.83
C LYS A 44 -7.46 0.24 -10.51
N GLN A 45 -6.98 -0.98 -10.23
CA GLN A 45 -7.31 -1.67 -8.98
C GLN A 45 -6.69 -0.98 -7.77
N VAL A 46 -5.41 -0.61 -7.87
CA VAL A 46 -4.70 0.14 -6.82
C VAL A 46 -5.34 1.51 -6.60
N ALA A 47 -5.71 2.21 -7.68
CA ALA A 47 -6.39 3.49 -7.61
C ALA A 47 -7.71 3.42 -6.83
N GLY A 48 -8.54 2.41 -7.11
CA GLY A 48 -9.80 2.20 -6.40
C GLY A 48 -9.58 1.87 -4.92
N ARG A 49 -8.62 1.00 -4.62
CA ARG A 49 -8.36 0.52 -3.25
C ARG A 49 -7.73 1.58 -2.36
N ALA A 50 -6.71 2.28 -2.86
CA ALA A 50 -5.98 3.30 -2.11
C ALA A 50 -6.54 4.73 -2.28
N LYS A 51 -7.58 4.90 -3.11
CA LYS A 51 -8.18 6.21 -3.47
C LYS A 51 -7.14 7.19 -4.04
N ILE A 52 -6.24 6.67 -4.87
CA ILE A 52 -5.18 7.44 -5.55
C ILE A 52 -5.53 7.57 -7.03
N PRO A 53 -5.26 8.70 -7.70
CA PRO A 53 -5.53 8.82 -9.13
C PRO A 53 -4.79 7.74 -9.95
N PRO A 54 -5.46 7.05 -10.90
CA PRO A 54 -4.88 5.94 -11.66
C PRO A 54 -3.66 6.38 -12.47
N ARG A 55 -3.69 7.58 -13.04
CA ARG A 55 -2.56 8.17 -13.76
C ARG A 55 -1.31 8.34 -12.89
N THR A 56 -1.49 8.61 -11.59
CA THR A 56 -0.38 8.69 -10.64
C THR A 56 0.24 7.31 -10.42
N VAL A 57 -0.61 6.29 -10.26
CA VAL A 57 -0.16 4.89 -10.11
C VAL A 57 0.55 4.40 -11.37
N GLU A 58 0.03 4.71 -12.56
CA GLU A 58 0.67 4.38 -13.84
C GLU A 58 2.10 4.95 -13.94
N ARG A 59 2.31 6.19 -13.50
CA ARG A 59 3.64 6.79 -13.49
C ARG A 59 4.60 6.09 -12.54
N TRP A 60 4.13 5.56 -11.41
CA TRP A 60 4.96 4.76 -10.51
C TRP A 60 5.32 3.42 -11.13
N LEU A 61 4.34 2.74 -11.73
CA LEU A 61 4.57 1.46 -12.41
C LEU A 61 5.52 1.60 -13.60
N ALA A 62 5.50 2.74 -14.29
CA ALA A 62 6.42 3.07 -15.37
C ALA A 62 7.80 3.56 -14.90
N GLY A 63 8.03 3.65 -13.59
CA GLY A 63 9.30 4.13 -13.02
C GLY A 63 9.54 5.64 -13.14
N LEU A 64 8.55 6.40 -13.63
CA LEU A 64 8.68 7.84 -13.95
C LEU A 64 8.60 8.75 -12.72
N SER A 65 8.06 8.25 -11.61
CA SER A 65 8.01 8.96 -10.34
C SER A 65 7.95 7.98 -9.17
N ALA A 66 8.28 8.45 -7.96
CA ALA A 66 8.07 7.72 -6.72
C ALA A 66 6.80 8.21 -6.00
N PRO A 67 6.14 7.38 -5.17
CA PRO A 67 5.07 7.83 -4.29
C PRO A 67 5.62 8.79 -3.23
N ARG A 68 4.86 9.86 -2.95
CA ARG A 68 5.14 10.74 -1.81
C ARG A 68 4.67 10.08 -0.51
N LEU A 69 5.07 10.61 0.64
CA LEU A 69 4.69 10.08 1.95
C LEU A 69 3.17 9.89 2.10
N GLU A 70 2.36 10.86 1.69
CA GLU A 70 0.88 10.77 1.72
C GLU A 70 0.34 9.57 0.93
N HIS A 71 0.93 9.30 -0.23
CA HIS A 71 0.57 8.18 -1.09
C HIS A 71 1.03 6.86 -0.48
N PHE A 72 2.21 6.86 0.13
CA PHE A 72 2.75 5.69 0.82
C PHE A 72 1.88 5.31 2.02
N ILE A 73 1.40 6.29 2.80
CA ILE A 73 0.45 6.07 3.90
C ILE A 73 -0.87 5.51 3.36
N ALA A 74 -1.43 6.07 2.28
CA ALA A 74 -2.66 5.57 1.68
C ALA A 74 -2.52 4.11 1.19
N LEU A 75 -1.38 3.78 0.58
CA LEU A 75 -1.04 2.42 0.18
C LEU A 75 -0.87 1.50 1.41
N LEU A 76 -0.25 1.98 2.48
CA LEU A 76 -0.08 1.22 3.72
C LEU A 76 -1.43 0.89 4.36
N VAL A 77 -2.38 1.83 4.39
CA VAL A 77 -3.74 1.59 4.86
C VAL A 77 -4.48 0.57 3.97
N ALA A 78 -4.26 0.62 2.65
CA ALA A 78 -4.95 -0.26 1.70
C ALA A 78 -4.43 -1.70 1.66
N TYR A 79 -3.12 -1.89 1.82
CA TYR A 79 -2.41 -3.17 1.63
C TYR A 79 -1.77 -3.72 2.90
N GLY A 80 -1.76 -2.94 3.98
CA GLY A 80 -1.24 -3.35 5.27
C GLY A 80 0.28 -3.60 5.29
N PRO A 81 0.78 -4.33 6.30
CA PRO A 81 2.21 -4.57 6.55
C PRO A 81 2.91 -5.31 5.42
N ALA A 82 2.17 -6.07 4.60
CA ALA A 82 2.72 -6.75 3.43
C ALA A 82 3.39 -5.77 2.44
N LEU A 83 2.87 -4.54 2.34
CA LEU A 83 3.46 -3.50 1.52
C LEU A 83 4.82 -3.02 2.08
N LEU A 84 4.92 -2.81 3.40
CA LEU A 84 6.18 -2.42 4.05
C LEU A 84 7.24 -3.49 3.87
N LYS A 85 6.87 -4.77 4.10
CA LYS A 85 7.78 -5.89 3.93
C LYS A 85 8.26 -6.06 2.48
N ALA A 86 7.43 -5.68 1.51
CA ALA A 86 7.82 -5.73 0.12
C ALA A 86 8.66 -4.51 -0.32
N ALA A 87 8.38 -3.33 0.22
CA ALA A 87 9.05 -2.09 -0.16
C ALA A 87 10.41 -1.88 0.54
N LEU A 88 10.55 -2.33 1.78
CA LEU A 88 11.78 -2.23 2.58
C LEU A 88 12.60 -3.51 2.47
N ASP A 89 13.93 -3.38 2.45
CA ASP A 89 14.82 -4.53 2.71
C ASP A 89 14.90 -4.84 4.20
N ASP A 90 15.42 -6.02 4.51
CA ASP A 90 15.66 -6.49 5.88
C ASP A 90 16.48 -5.51 6.71
N ASP A 91 17.33 -4.68 6.08
CA ASP A 91 18.14 -3.67 6.77
C ASP A 91 17.35 -2.39 7.07
N GLY A 92 16.43 -1.98 6.20
CA GLY A 92 15.46 -0.93 6.46
C GLY A 92 14.51 -1.30 7.61
N ILE A 93 14.00 -2.53 7.61
CA ILE A 93 13.13 -3.05 8.67
C ILE A 93 13.88 -3.09 10.01
N ARG A 94 15.09 -3.67 10.04
CA ARG A 94 15.93 -3.75 11.26
C ARG A 94 16.41 -2.40 11.80
N ARG A 95 16.49 -1.37 10.96
CA ARG A 95 16.84 -0.02 11.41
C ARG A 95 15.66 0.63 12.13
N MET A 96 14.45 0.46 11.60
CA MET A 96 13.22 0.99 12.19
C MET A 96 12.85 0.29 13.51
N GLU A 97 13.06 -1.03 13.61
CA GLU A 97 12.91 -1.79 14.87
C GLU A 97 13.83 -1.23 15.98
N ARG A 98 15.06 -0.87 15.62
CA ARG A 98 16.04 -0.26 16.53
C ARG A 98 15.65 1.13 17.02
N ASP A 99 14.93 1.89 16.20
CA ASP A 99 14.42 3.22 16.54
C ASP A 99 13.14 3.15 17.41
N GLY A 100 12.75 1.96 17.87
CA GLY A 100 11.62 1.73 18.78
C GLY A 100 10.26 1.81 18.10
N PHE A 101 10.22 1.75 16.77
CA PHE A 101 9.00 1.85 15.99
C PHE A 101 8.56 0.46 15.50
N ASP A 102 7.94 -0.33 16.38
CA ASP A 102 7.41 -1.66 16.06
C ASP A 102 6.09 -1.56 15.27
N TRP A 103 6.21 -1.40 13.96
CA TRP A 103 5.07 -1.42 13.05
C TRP A 103 4.50 -2.82 12.84
N VAL A 104 5.27 -3.89 13.02
CA VAL A 104 4.82 -5.25 12.70
C VAL A 104 3.79 -5.71 13.72
N GLU A 105 4.06 -5.51 15.01
CA GLU A 105 3.10 -5.83 16.08
C GLU A 105 1.85 -4.95 15.99
N ARG A 106 2.01 -3.65 15.74
CA ARG A 106 0.89 -2.72 15.59
C ARG A 106 -0.01 -3.07 14.40
N LEU A 107 0.58 -3.46 13.27
CA LEU A 107 -0.18 -3.77 12.06
C LEU A 107 -0.88 -5.14 12.15
N GLN A 108 -0.24 -6.14 12.77
CA GLN A 108 -0.90 -7.42 13.07
C GLN A 108 -2.12 -7.20 13.99
N ARG A 109 -2.02 -6.31 14.97
CA ARG A 109 -3.15 -5.93 15.83
C ARG A 109 -4.30 -5.32 15.02
N THR A 110 -4.00 -4.44 14.06
CA THR A 110 -5.01 -3.81 13.20
C THR A 110 -5.67 -4.80 12.23
N GLU A 111 -4.91 -5.75 11.66
CA GLU A 111 -5.47 -6.79 10.78
C GLU A 111 -6.41 -7.74 11.54
N VAL A 112 -6.03 -8.14 12.75
CA VAL A 112 -6.87 -8.95 13.64
C VAL A 112 -8.15 -8.19 14.01
N GLU A 113 -8.06 -6.89 14.30
CA GLU A 113 -9.20 -6.05 14.62
C GLU A 113 -10.18 -5.92 13.44
N GLN A 114 -9.68 -5.68 12.23
CA GLN A 114 -10.53 -5.59 11.04
C GLN A 114 -11.21 -6.92 10.69
N GLN A 115 -10.49 -8.04 10.80
CA GLN A 115 -11.08 -9.37 10.60
C GLN A 115 -12.19 -9.66 11.62
N ALA A 116 -12.04 -9.21 12.86
CA ALA A 116 -13.08 -9.33 13.87
C ALA A 116 -14.32 -8.48 13.53
N ILE A 117 -14.13 -7.25 13.04
CA ILE A 117 -15.23 -6.38 12.59
C ILE A 117 -16.00 -7.02 11.43
N ASP A 118 -15.28 -7.47 10.40
CA ASP A 118 -15.87 -8.10 9.22
C ASP A 118 -16.65 -9.38 9.61
N GLY A 119 -16.12 -10.16 10.55
CA GLY A 119 -16.80 -11.33 11.10
C GLY A 119 -18.11 -10.99 11.85
N LEU A 120 -18.13 -9.90 12.60
CA LEU A 120 -19.34 -9.41 13.27
C LEU A 120 -20.39 -8.93 12.27
N GLU A 121 -19.98 -8.26 11.20
CA GLU A 121 -20.89 -7.85 10.12
C GLU A 121 -21.54 -9.06 9.43
N GLN A 122 -20.75 -10.11 9.16
CA GLN A 122 -21.27 -11.37 8.59
C GLN A 122 -22.29 -12.04 9.52
N ILE A 123 -22.01 -12.09 10.83
CA ILE A 123 -22.94 -12.64 11.82
C ILE A 123 -24.24 -11.81 11.85
N SER A 124 -24.13 -10.48 11.84
CA SER A 124 -25.29 -9.58 11.81
C SER A 124 -26.18 -9.84 10.58
N GLN A 125 -25.58 -9.89 9.39
CA GLN A 125 -26.30 -10.19 8.14
C GLN A 125 -26.96 -11.57 8.16
N ALA A 126 -26.28 -12.58 8.69
CA ALA A 126 -26.84 -13.92 8.83
C ALA A 126 -28.07 -13.94 9.77
N LEU A 127 -28.02 -13.20 10.89
CA LEU A 127 -29.15 -13.06 11.81
C LEU A 127 -30.34 -12.34 11.16
N GLU A 128 -30.08 -11.29 10.36
CA GLU A 128 -31.14 -10.60 9.61
C GLU A 128 -31.80 -11.52 8.59
N GLN A 129 -31.02 -12.34 7.87
CA GLN A 129 -31.55 -13.31 6.92
C GLN A 129 -32.40 -14.39 7.62
N LEU A 130 -31.95 -14.89 8.77
CA LEU A 130 -32.71 -15.86 9.58
C LEU A 130 -34.03 -15.27 10.07
N ARG A 131 -34.02 -14.01 10.51
CA ARG A 131 -35.22 -13.27 10.94
C ARG A 131 -36.18 -13.02 9.77
N ALA A 132 -35.67 -12.68 8.60
CA ALA A 132 -36.48 -12.51 7.38
C ALA A 132 -37.10 -13.84 6.92
N SER A 133 -36.42 -14.95 7.14
CA SER A 133 -36.87 -16.30 6.78
C SER A 133 -37.92 -16.88 7.74
N HIS A 134 -38.07 -16.31 8.94
CA HIS A 134 -39.12 -16.66 9.90
C HIS A 134 -40.16 -15.54 10.00
N PRO A 135 -41.14 -15.47 9.07
CA PRO A 135 -42.27 -14.57 9.25
C PRO A 135 -43.01 -14.96 10.54
N ALA A 136 -43.19 -14.00 11.44
CA ALA A 136 -43.85 -14.19 12.71
C ALA A 136 -45.17 -14.97 12.51
N LYS A 137 -45.25 -16.18 13.09
CA LYS A 137 -46.50 -16.93 13.23
C LYS A 137 -47.43 -16.09 14.11
N GLY A 138 -48.20 -15.22 13.47
CA GLY A 138 -49.20 -14.39 14.10
C GLY A 138 -50.42 -15.21 14.50
N ARG A 139 -50.70 -15.18 15.81
CA ARG A 139 -52.01 -15.29 16.48
C ARG A 139 -52.95 -16.43 16.05
N LEU A 140 -52.99 -17.46 16.88
CA LEU A 140 -54.25 -18.18 17.12
C LEU A 140 -55.14 -17.28 17.98
N LYS A 141 -56.35 -17.01 17.48
CA LYS A 141 -57.45 -16.35 18.19
C LYS A 141 -57.98 -17.23 19.32
#